data_AF-A0A268EML4-F1
#
_entry.id   AF-A0A268EML4-F1
#
_cell.length_a   1.000
_cell.length_b   1.000
_cell.length_c   1.000
_cell.angle_alpha   90.00
_cell.angle_beta   90.00
_cell.angle_gamma   90.00
#
_symmetry.space_group_name_H-M   'P 1'
#
loop_
_entity.id
_entity.type
_entity.pdbx_description
1 polymer ?
#
loop_
_entity_poly.entity_id
_entity_poly.type
_entity_poly.pdbx_seq_one_letter_code
_entity_poly.pdbx_strand_id
1 'polypeptide(L)' 'MNDISTQPVWLVALLILLVLTQGILLFLDARRKGLGKWAWFWGIWGSTTLPLPSLLYWLLVIRHRRR' A
#
# COMPACT_ATOMS: atom_id res chain seq x y z
N MET A 1 4.78 -35.94 -11.84
CA MET A 1 3.54 -35.18 -12.08
C MET A 1 3.62 -33.94 -11.22
N ASN A 2 3.41 -32.75 -11.79
CA ASN A 2 3.48 -31.51 -11.03
C ASN A 2 2.26 -31.48 -10.11
N ASP A 3 2.46 -31.73 -8.81
CA ASP A 3 1.44 -31.46 -7.80
C ASP A 3 1.25 -29.96 -7.76
N ILE A 4 0.31 -29.48 -8.58
CA ILE A 4 -0.06 -28.08 -8.68
C ILE A 4 -0.65 -27.74 -7.32
N SER A 5 0.23 -27.25 -6.44
CA SER A 5 -0.09 -26.87 -5.08
C SER A 5 -1.40 -26.12 -5.11
N THR A 6 -2.36 -26.60 -4.34
CA THR A 6 -3.69 -26.04 -4.18
C THR A 6 -3.53 -24.61 -3.67
N GLN A 7 -3.25 -23.68 -4.57
CA GLN A 7 -3.02 -22.28 -4.25
C GLN A 7 -4.32 -21.81 -3.61
N PRO A 8 -4.28 -21.41 -2.33
CA PRO A 8 -5.50 -21.02 -1.65
C PRO A 8 -6.07 -19.79 -2.35
N VAL A 9 -7.13 -19.97 -3.14
CA VAL A 9 -7.79 -18.87 -3.88
C VAL A 9 -8.22 -17.76 -2.91
N TRP A 10 -8.58 -18.15 -1.67
CA TRP A 10 -8.87 -17.24 -0.58
C TRP A 10 -7.67 -16.36 -0.19
N LEU A 11 -6.44 -16.87 -0.30
CA LEU A 11 -5.21 -16.11 0.00
C LEU A 11 -5.00 -15.02 -1.05
N VAL A 12 -5.25 -15.33 -2.33
CA VAL A 12 -5.17 -14.33 -3.41
C VAL A 12 -6.23 -13.24 -3.21
N ALA A 13 -7.47 -13.62 -2.87
CA ALA A 13 -8.53 -12.67 -2.56
C ALA A 13 -8.17 -11.79 -1.35
N LEU A 14 -7.61 -12.39 -0.29
CA LEU A 14 -7.15 -11.67 0.89
C LEU A 14 -6.01 -10.69 0.57
N LEU A 15 -5.05 -11.10 -0.25
CA LEU A 15 -3.96 -10.23 -0.70
C LEU A 15 -4.48 -9.03 -1.49
N ILE A 16 -5.43 -9.24 -2.41
CA ILE A 16 -6.05 -8.14 -3.16
C ILE A 16 -6.76 -7.16 -2.21
N LEU A 17 -7.55 -7.67 -1.27
CA LEU A 17 -8.22 -6.83 -0.26
C LEU A 17 -7.21 -6.05 0.60
N LEU A 18 -6.10 -6.68 0.99
CA LEU A 18 -5.04 -6.03 1.76
C LEU A 18 -4.35 -4.93 0.97
N VAL A 19 -4.00 -5.17 -0.31
CA VAL A 19 -3.38 -4.18 -1.20
C VAL A 19 -4.32 -2.98 -1.40
N LEU A 20 -5.61 -3.22 -1.65
CA LEU A 20 -6.60 -2.16 -1.81
C LEU A 20 -6.77 -1.35 -0.52
N THR A 21 -6.89 -2.04 0.62
CA THR A 21 -7.03 -1.40 1.94
C THR A 21 -5.80 -0.56 2.26
N GLN A 22 -4.60 -1.08 2.00
CA GLN A 22 -3.34 -0.37 2.19
C GLN A 22 -3.29 0.92 1.32
N GLY A 23 -3.66 0.83 0.04
CA GLY A 23 -3.71 2.00 -0.85
C GLY A 23 -4.67 3.08 -0.35
N ILE A 24 -5.87 2.69 0.11
CA ILE A 24 -6.86 3.62 0.69
C ILE A 24 -6.32 4.27 1.96
N LEU A 25 -5.70 3.50 2.86
CA LEU A 25 -5.11 4.02 4.09
C LEU A 25 -3.97 4.99 3.81
N LEU A 26 -3.09 4.68 2.84
CA LEU A 26 -2.02 5.57 2.40
C LEU A 26 -2.56 6.87 1.81
N PHE A 27 -3.60 6.80 0.99
CA PHE A 27 -4.28 7.98 0.46
C PHE A 27 -4.86 8.85 1.58
N LEU A 28 -5.56 8.25 2.55
CA LEU A 28 -6.18 8.97 3.65
C LEU A 28 -5.12 9.59 4.57
N ASP A 29 -4.07 8.86 4.89
CA ASP A 29 -2.97 9.37 5.73
C ASP A 29 -2.21 10.50 5.02
N ALA A 30 -1.96 10.37 3.72
CA ALA A 30 -1.33 11.42 2.93
C ALA A 30 -2.19 12.69 2.88
N ARG A 31 -3.52 12.55 2.76
CA ARG A 31 -4.45 13.69 2.88
C ARG A 31 -4.39 14.34 4.27
N ARG A 32 -4.42 13.54 5.34
CA ARG A 32 -4.33 14.04 6.73
C ARG A 32 -3.02 14.78 7.00
N LYS A 33 -1.93 14.39 6.33
CA LYS A 33 -0.62 15.06 6.46
C LYS A 33 -0.47 16.33 5.61
N GLY A 34 -1.48 16.72 4.85
CA GLY A 34 -1.45 17.97 4.07
C GLY A 34 -0.66 17.86 2.76
N LEU A 35 -0.40 16.64 2.26
CA LEU A 35 0.26 16.43 0.95
C LEU A 35 -0.60 16.89 -0.24
N GLY A 36 -1.87 17.25 0.01
CA GLY A 36 -2.78 17.85 -0.97
C GLY A 36 -2.90 17.00 -2.23
N LYS A 37 -2.51 17.59 -3.36
CA LYS A 37 -2.50 16.98 -4.70
C LYS A 37 -1.62 15.72 -4.83
N TRP A 38 -0.60 15.57 -3.98
CA TRP A 38 0.29 14.41 -4.00
C TRP A 38 -0.28 13.20 -3.25
N ALA A 39 -1.39 13.35 -2.52
CA ALA A 39 -1.98 12.24 -1.78
C ALA A 39 -2.45 11.09 -2.70
N TRP A 40 -2.94 11.42 -3.90
CA TRP A 40 -3.38 10.43 -4.89
C TRP A 40 -2.23 9.55 -5.40
N PHE A 41 -1.03 10.12 -5.54
CA PHE A 41 0.17 9.37 -5.90
C PHE A 41 0.43 8.23 -4.91
N TRP A 42 0.34 8.52 -3.59
CA TRP A 42 0.54 7.52 -2.54
C TRP A 42 -0.58 6.46 -2.49
N GLY A 43 -1.80 6.81 -2.89
CA GLY A 43 -2.90 5.85 -3.00
C GLY A 43 -2.70 4.83 -4.13
N ILE A 44 -2.34 5.30 -5.33
CA ILE A 44 -2.06 4.42 -6.48
C ILE A 44 -0.79 3.61 -6.26
N TRP A 45 0.27 4.26 -5.75
CA TRP A 45 1.52 3.59 -5.45
C TRP A 45 1.32 2.51 -4.38
N GLY A 46 0.48 2.78 -3.36
CA GLY A 46 0.08 1.81 -2.34
C GLY A 46 -0.63 0.57 -2.89
N SER A 47 -1.31 0.68 -4.03
CA SER A 47 -2.08 -0.41 -4.65
C SER A 47 -1.30 -1.26 -5.66
N THR A 48 0.01 -1.05 -5.83
CA THR A 48 0.83 -1.86 -6.78
C THR A 48 1.57 -3.00 -6.10
N THR A 49 2.14 -2.78 -4.92
CA THR A 49 2.95 -3.78 -4.22
C THR A 49 2.78 -3.69 -2.71
N LEU A 50 2.79 -4.83 -2.03
CA LEU A 50 3.03 -4.94 -0.60
C LEU A 50 4.46 -5.45 -0.41
N PRO A 51 5.29 -4.94 0.53
CA PRO A 51 5.12 -3.82 1.48
C PRO A 51 5.92 -2.54 1.11
N LEU A 52 6.62 -2.55 -0.03
CA LEU A 52 7.54 -1.50 -0.49
C LEU A 52 6.94 -0.06 -0.47
N PRO A 53 5.72 0.18 -0.99
CA PRO A 53 5.05 1.48 -0.94
C PRO A 53 4.90 2.03 0.48
N SER A 54 4.56 1.17 1.44
CA SER A 54 4.40 1.57 2.85
C SER A 54 5.74 1.94 3.48
N LEU A 55 6.80 1.19 3.17
CA LEU A 55 8.16 1.48 3.65
C LEU A 55 8.69 2.81 3.09
N LEU A 56 8.53 3.04 1.79
CA LEU A 56 8.95 4.29 1.15
C LEU A 56 8.13 5.48 1.65
N TYR A 57 6.83 5.32 1.85
CA TYR A 57 5.99 6.36 2.46
C TYR A 57 6.46 6.69 3.87
N TRP A 58 6.73 5.68 4.69
CA TRP A 58 7.22 5.90 6.05
C TRP A 58 8.59 6.61 6.05
N LEU A 59 9.51 6.19 5.18
CA LEU A 59 10.84 6.78 5.09
C LEU A 59 10.80 8.23 4.55
N LEU A 60 10.01 8.51 3.52
CA LEU A 60 10.00 9.82 2.85
C LEU A 60 9.05 10.82 3.50
N VAL A 61 7.90 10.38 4.00
CA VAL A 61 6.87 11.30 4.54
C VAL A 61 6.99 11.46 6.05
N ILE A 62 7.21 10.39 6.81
CA ILE A 62 7.28 10.48 8.29
C ILE A 62 8.63 11.01 8.74
N ARG A 63 9.74 10.56 8.14
CA ARG A 63 11.08 11.05 8.54
C ARG A 63 11.29 12.52 8.18
N HIS A 64 10.77 12.96 7.04
CA HIS A 64 11.00 14.32 6.55
C HIS A 64 10.20 15.37 7.33
N ARG A 65 9.10 14.98 8.01
CA ARG A 65 8.32 15.87 8.89
C ARG A 65 8.90 16.03 10.30
N ARG A 66 10.00 15.32 10.63
CA ARG A 66 10.71 15.44 11.93
C ARG A 66 11.91 16.37 11.90
N ARG A 67 12.16 17.08 10.80
CA ARG A 67 13.06 18.24 10.74
C ARG A 67 12.24 19.48 10.49
#